data_AF-A0AAG5D0E5-F1
#
_entry.id   AF-A0AAG5D0E5-F1
#
_cell.length_a   1.000
_cell.length_b   1.000
_cell.length_c   1.000
_cell.angle_alpha   90.00
_cell.angle_beta   90.00
_cell.angle_gamma   90.00
#
_symmetry.space_group_name_H-M   'P 1'
#
loop_
_entity.id
_entity.type
_entity.pdbx_description
1 polymer ?
#
loop_
_entity_poly.entity_id
_entity_poly.type
_entity_poly.pdbx_seq_one_letter_code
_entity_poly.pdbx_strand_id
1 'polypeptide(L)'
;MVPGVERSRIGDQLWVFVLLLSARIGLAQDDFLAKDFNDHECGQRLAQREGLVKGGYPTRPGDWPWHVALYQRGVNSAGFEYACGGSIVHRYLVLTAAHCVTYAASRRKIPTEDLLLKLGRFNLSNEMEEHAEEFNVIESIVHTGFRPTTFENDIAILRVEVPMIFNDFIQPACLWKRDDGYVLPNVQDQSGTVVGWGLSEGNVHGSVLNEARMPVVDSLTCLASDRTFFGRLLNSKAFCAGFKNGTGVCNGDSGGGMYFQFQNRWYLKGVVSFSNTIDSTGICNLKEFIGFIDASQYIDWLYENTPNSGIDDPILGHPNIRLINQGNCGRNKQVYEYAEERKPVFNQYPWMVAIRHPFVDSTYVPCNGVLLNRNYILTTNCVDLQDEISVTLGDYDTGSTKDCAKVNGEEHCSSSSQTVSVGQLFRKDNLVLARLTIPAVIGRRDHIEAICLPVTPEQRNRLYNKYIMTGWKESGTDAQILQRAVLETIDQNTCRAEFQAAEYASEASKQLDDRTICARNLADPTRSPRCNDYQPGSAIQAIEKKSNRYLLYGLQTDIGYCSKPEQYIAISKYLQWILDNIRG
;
A
#
# COMPACT_ATOMS: atom_id res chain seq x y z
N MET A 1 14.41 -68.01 50.58
CA MET A 1 14.48 -67.14 51.76
C MET A 1 14.30 -65.70 51.30
N VAL A 2 13.25 -65.04 51.78
CA VAL A 2 13.11 -63.58 51.89
C VAL A 2 13.27 -63.32 53.40
N PRO A 3 13.93 -62.25 53.93
CA PRO A 3 13.84 -60.86 53.48
C PRO A 3 15.13 -60.02 53.54
N GLY A 4 15.04 -58.80 53.02
CA GLY A 4 16.04 -57.74 53.20
C GLY A 4 15.62 -56.46 52.47
N VAL A 5 14.59 -55.79 52.99
CA VAL A 5 14.12 -54.47 52.54
C VAL A 5 15.03 -53.41 53.17
N GLU A 6 15.63 -52.53 52.36
CA GLU A 6 15.85 -51.15 52.78
C GLU A 6 15.80 -50.18 51.60
N ARG A 7 14.96 -49.16 51.77
CA ARG A 7 14.74 -48.03 50.85
C ARG A 7 15.81 -46.97 51.12
N SER A 8 16.27 -46.31 50.06
CA SER A 8 16.55 -44.86 50.11
C SER A 8 16.57 -44.27 48.70
N ARG A 9 15.81 -43.19 48.51
CA ARG A 9 15.61 -42.40 47.29
C ARG A 9 16.65 -41.28 47.18
N ILE A 10 16.77 -40.75 45.96
CA ILE A 10 17.10 -39.37 45.50
C ILE A 10 18.04 -39.54 44.29
N GLY A 11 17.83 -39.02 43.09
CA GLY A 11 16.80 -38.17 42.50
C GLY A 11 17.20 -37.83 41.06
N ASP A 12 16.21 -37.76 40.17
CA ASP A 12 16.11 -37.01 38.92
C ASP A 12 17.24 -37.05 37.86
N GLN A 13 16.92 -37.59 36.67
CA GLN A 13 16.59 -36.80 35.47
C GLN A 13 16.23 -37.72 34.28
N LEU A 14 15.03 -37.52 33.73
CA LEU A 14 14.53 -38.18 32.51
C LEU A 14 15.23 -37.63 31.26
N TRP A 15 15.78 -38.53 30.45
CA TRP A 15 16.06 -38.31 29.03
C TRP A 15 14.91 -38.90 28.20
N VAL A 16 14.17 -38.04 27.49
CA VAL A 16 13.21 -38.47 26.46
C VAL A 16 13.84 -38.23 25.09
N PHE A 17 14.04 -39.31 24.34
CA PHE A 17 14.39 -39.30 22.93
C PHE A 17 13.18 -38.85 22.10
N VAL A 18 13.32 -37.76 21.34
CA VAL A 18 12.48 -37.42 20.20
C VAL A 18 13.40 -37.19 19.01
N LEU A 19 13.31 -38.05 17.99
CA LEU A 19 13.99 -37.86 16.71
C LEU A 19 12.98 -37.96 15.56
N LEU A 20 13.01 -36.88 14.76
CA LEU A 20 12.76 -36.78 13.31
C LEU A 20 11.31 -36.73 12.82
N LEU A 21 10.76 -35.52 12.85
CA LEU A 21 9.77 -35.04 11.87
C LEU A 21 9.98 -33.54 11.64
N SER A 22 11.15 -33.16 11.11
CA SER A 22 11.43 -31.77 10.73
C SER A 22 12.46 -31.72 9.60
N ALA A 23 12.09 -32.23 8.42
CA ALA A 23 12.92 -32.10 7.23
C ALA A 23 12.08 -32.12 5.94
N ARG A 24 11.01 -31.32 5.85
CA ARG A 24 10.28 -31.02 4.59
C ARG A 24 9.55 -29.66 4.56
N ILE A 25 9.97 -28.69 5.36
CA ILE A 25 9.37 -27.33 5.33
C ILE A 25 10.39 -26.26 4.89
N GLY A 26 11.70 -26.53 4.99
CA GLY A 26 12.75 -25.54 4.66
C GLY A 26 13.04 -25.30 3.19
N LEU A 27 12.74 -26.23 2.27
CA LEU A 27 13.13 -26.08 0.86
C LEU A 27 12.10 -25.35 -0.01
N ALA A 28 10.82 -25.34 0.38
CA ALA A 28 9.77 -24.70 -0.41
C ALA A 28 9.67 -23.18 -0.16
N GLN A 29 10.18 -22.70 0.97
CA GLN A 29 10.14 -21.29 1.34
C GLN A 29 11.30 -20.49 0.70
N ASP A 30 12.47 -21.12 0.53
CA ASP A 30 13.60 -20.53 -0.20
C ASP A 30 13.32 -20.40 -1.71
N ASP A 31 12.66 -21.39 -2.34
CA ASP A 31 12.31 -21.32 -3.78
C ASP A 31 11.21 -20.28 -4.10
N PHE A 32 10.36 -19.92 -3.13
CA PHE A 32 9.31 -18.90 -3.32
C PHE A 32 9.81 -17.46 -3.10
N LEU A 33 10.78 -17.25 -2.21
CA LEU A 33 11.43 -15.94 -2.00
C LEU A 33 12.44 -15.61 -3.12
N ALA A 34 13.02 -16.63 -3.76
CA ALA A 34 13.97 -16.47 -4.87
C ALA A 34 13.36 -15.95 -6.19
N LYS A 35 12.03 -15.79 -6.29
CA LYS A 35 11.35 -15.27 -7.49
C LYS A 35 11.05 -13.76 -7.48
N ASP A 36 11.24 -13.08 -6.34
CA ASP A 36 10.78 -11.70 -6.16
C ASP A 36 11.83 -10.63 -6.50
N PHE A 37 13.10 -10.94 -6.26
CA PHE A 37 14.22 -10.19 -6.80
C PHE A 37 14.66 -10.94 -8.05
N ASN A 38 14.15 -10.51 -9.21
CA ASN A 38 14.48 -11.15 -10.48
C ASN A 38 15.60 -10.35 -11.15
N ASP A 39 16.78 -10.94 -11.25
CA ASP A 39 17.95 -10.40 -11.94
C ASP A 39 17.64 -10.05 -13.40
N HIS A 40 16.62 -10.66 -14.02
CA HIS A 40 16.21 -10.32 -15.38
C HIS A 40 15.50 -8.96 -15.48
N GLU A 41 14.81 -8.53 -14.42
CA GLU A 41 13.93 -7.34 -14.40
C GLU A 41 14.53 -6.14 -13.65
N CYS A 42 15.74 -6.25 -13.10
CA CYS A 42 16.41 -5.17 -12.37
C CYS A 42 17.58 -4.55 -13.13
N GLY A 43 17.94 -3.31 -12.75
CA GLY A 43 19.17 -2.64 -13.13
C GLY A 43 19.28 -2.33 -14.62
N GLN A 44 18.19 -2.44 -15.39
CA GLN A 44 18.13 -2.06 -16.80
C GLN A 44 17.64 -0.61 -16.94
N ARG A 45 17.96 0.02 -18.07
CA ARG A 45 17.39 1.32 -18.43
C ARG A 45 16.60 1.12 -19.71
N LEU A 46 15.28 1.16 -19.62
CA LEU A 46 14.41 0.93 -20.78
C LEU A 46 14.21 2.19 -21.63
N ALA A 47 14.30 3.38 -21.02
CA ALA A 47 14.26 4.65 -21.75
C ALA A 47 15.36 4.72 -22.82
N GLN A 48 14.98 5.01 -24.07
CA GLN A 48 15.92 5.09 -25.18
C GLN A 48 16.88 6.28 -25.02
N ARG A 49 18.19 6.01 -25.12
CA ARG A 49 19.23 7.04 -25.15
C ARG A 49 19.51 7.47 -26.58
N GLU A 50 18.99 8.61 -27.01
CA GLU A 50 19.52 9.28 -28.20
C GLU A 50 20.82 10.02 -27.87
N GLY A 51 21.96 9.49 -28.32
CA GLY A 51 23.27 10.15 -28.27
C GLY A 51 24.17 9.77 -27.08
N LEU A 52 25.49 9.94 -27.27
CA LEU A 52 26.53 9.70 -26.27
C LEU A 52 26.76 10.95 -25.40
N VAL A 53 26.78 10.79 -24.08
CA VAL A 53 27.12 11.86 -23.11
C VAL A 53 28.50 11.55 -22.49
N LYS A 54 29.39 12.56 -22.42
CA LYS A 54 30.84 12.36 -22.18
C LYS A 54 31.39 13.22 -21.04
N GLY A 55 31.19 12.84 -19.77
CA GLY A 55 31.95 13.36 -18.59
C GLY A 55 31.22 14.26 -17.57
N GLY A 56 30.43 13.70 -16.64
CA GLY A 56 29.81 14.43 -15.51
C GLY A 56 28.74 15.45 -15.92
N TYR A 57 27.48 15.02 -16.07
CA TYR A 57 26.43 15.82 -16.70
C TYR A 57 25.04 15.61 -16.08
N PRO A 58 24.13 16.61 -16.21
CA PRO A 58 22.72 16.45 -15.89
C PRO A 58 22.15 15.17 -16.49
N THR A 59 21.32 14.48 -15.71
CA THR A 59 20.67 13.24 -16.15
C THR A 59 19.52 13.56 -17.10
N ARG A 60 18.91 12.52 -17.69
CA ARG A 60 17.66 12.63 -18.45
C ARG A 60 16.54 11.87 -17.74
N PRO A 61 15.26 12.20 -18.03
CA PRO A 61 14.14 11.37 -17.58
C PRO A 61 14.36 9.88 -17.91
N GLY A 62 14.25 9.02 -16.90
CA GLY A 62 14.45 7.57 -17.05
C GLY A 62 15.90 7.07 -17.01
N ASP A 63 16.91 7.94 -16.82
CA ASP A 63 18.30 7.47 -16.64
C ASP A 63 18.50 6.73 -15.31
N TRP A 64 17.72 7.06 -14.29
CA TRP A 64 17.83 6.49 -12.95
C TRP A 64 16.45 6.06 -12.42
N PRO A 65 15.81 5.08 -13.07
CA PRO A 65 14.41 4.73 -12.82
C PRO A 65 14.17 4.10 -11.44
N TRP A 66 15.23 3.71 -10.75
CA TRP A 66 15.21 3.22 -9.37
C TRP A 66 15.43 4.30 -8.32
N HIS A 67 15.77 5.53 -8.68
CA HIS A 67 15.97 6.58 -7.69
C HIS A 67 14.63 7.14 -7.20
N VAL A 68 14.49 7.30 -5.89
CA VAL A 68 13.24 7.72 -5.24
C VAL A 68 13.46 9.01 -4.48
N ALA A 69 12.51 9.94 -4.60
CA ALA A 69 12.46 11.12 -3.76
C ALA A 69 11.60 10.83 -2.51
N LEU A 70 12.22 10.86 -1.34
CA LEU A 70 11.55 10.73 -0.05
C LEU A 70 11.22 12.11 0.50
N TYR A 71 9.93 12.37 0.68
CA TYR A 71 9.41 13.59 1.26
C TYR A 71 8.93 13.36 2.69
N GLN A 72 9.09 14.38 3.52
CA GLN A 72 8.60 14.43 4.90
C GLN A 72 7.64 15.60 5.09
N ARG A 73 6.61 15.43 5.93
CA ARG A 73 5.78 16.55 6.37
C ARG A 73 6.52 17.36 7.43
N GLY A 74 6.62 18.68 7.23
CA GLY A 74 7.26 19.58 8.20
C GLY A 74 6.46 19.71 9.50
N VAL A 75 7.15 19.79 10.64
CA VAL A 75 6.52 19.92 11.98
C VAL A 75 5.59 21.14 12.10
N ASN A 76 5.85 22.20 11.31
CA ASN A 76 5.09 23.44 11.28
C ASN A 76 4.54 23.79 9.87
N SER A 77 4.54 22.83 8.94
CA SER A 77 4.10 23.01 7.56
C SER A 77 2.98 22.03 7.24
N ALA A 78 1.94 22.50 6.55
CA ALA A 78 0.92 21.60 6.01
C ALA A 78 1.44 20.79 4.80
N GLY A 79 2.58 21.18 4.23
CA GLY A 79 3.16 20.59 3.03
C GLY A 79 4.22 19.52 3.29
N PHE A 80 4.47 18.73 2.25
CA PHE A 80 5.59 17.79 2.17
C PHE A 80 6.81 18.48 1.55
N GLU A 81 7.99 18.26 2.13
CA GLU A 81 9.27 18.77 1.66
C GLU A 81 10.22 17.61 1.36
N TYR A 82 11.02 17.76 0.31
CA TYR A 82 12.03 16.76 -0.04
C TYR A 82 13.08 16.67 1.07
N ALA A 83 13.32 15.45 1.57
CA ALA A 83 14.20 15.23 2.70
C ALA A 83 15.42 14.37 2.32
N CYS A 84 15.19 13.28 1.57
CA CYS A 84 16.21 12.28 1.27
C CYS A 84 15.96 11.59 -0.07
N GLY A 85 16.97 10.88 -0.55
CA GLY A 85 16.85 9.89 -1.62
C GLY A 85 16.47 8.49 -1.13
N GLY A 86 16.25 7.61 -2.09
CA GLY A 86 16.03 6.18 -1.89
C GLY A 86 16.29 5.38 -3.16
N SER A 87 16.23 4.06 -3.05
CA SER A 87 16.42 3.12 -4.17
C SER A 87 15.27 2.11 -4.21
N ILE A 88 14.57 2.00 -5.33
CA ILE A 88 13.63 0.90 -5.57
C ILE A 88 14.47 -0.38 -5.67
N VAL A 89 14.17 -1.35 -4.82
CA VAL A 89 14.83 -2.68 -4.83
C VAL A 89 13.84 -3.81 -5.08
N HIS A 90 12.55 -3.55 -4.86
CA HIS A 90 11.46 -4.49 -5.06
C HIS A 90 10.17 -3.72 -5.40
N ARG A 91 9.16 -4.38 -5.98
CA ARG A 91 7.87 -3.75 -6.34
C ARG A 91 7.16 -3.13 -5.15
N TYR A 92 7.46 -3.54 -3.93
CA TYR A 92 6.86 -3.00 -2.72
C TYR A 92 7.84 -2.24 -1.81
N LEU A 93 9.14 -2.23 -2.13
CA LEU A 93 10.17 -1.80 -1.19
C LEU A 93 11.11 -0.77 -1.79
N VAL A 94 11.31 0.30 -1.03
CA VAL A 94 12.35 1.29 -1.23
C VAL A 94 13.35 1.18 -0.10
N LEU A 95 14.63 1.07 -0.45
CA LEU A 95 15.74 1.11 0.49
C LEU A 95 16.22 2.55 0.65
N THR A 96 16.42 2.99 1.90
CA THR A 96 16.94 4.33 2.22
C THR A 96 17.77 4.27 3.51
N ALA A 97 18.28 5.40 3.98
CA ALA A 97 19.01 5.49 5.25
C ALA A 97 18.03 5.53 6.44
N ALA A 98 18.42 4.96 7.59
CA ALA A 98 17.57 4.97 8.77
C ALA A 98 17.35 6.39 9.31
N HIS A 99 18.39 7.23 9.28
CA HIS A 99 18.29 8.61 9.74
C HIS A 99 17.30 9.45 8.92
N CYS A 100 16.99 9.05 7.68
CA CYS A 100 15.99 9.70 6.82
C CYS A 100 14.54 9.40 7.24
N VAL A 101 14.31 8.44 8.16
CA VAL A 101 12.97 8.01 8.58
C VAL A 101 12.81 8.00 10.10
N THR A 102 13.79 8.59 10.81
CA THR A 102 13.80 8.75 12.26
C THR A 102 14.05 10.21 12.63
N TYR A 103 13.58 10.63 13.80
CA TYR A 103 13.94 11.94 14.32
C TYR A 103 15.45 12.04 14.61
N ALA A 104 16.00 13.24 14.45
CA ALA A 104 17.43 13.51 14.64
C ALA A 104 17.97 12.96 15.98
N ALA A 105 19.12 12.30 15.92
CA ALA A 105 19.79 11.67 17.07
C ALA A 105 18.92 10.67 17.86
N SER A 106 17.87 10.10 17.24
CA SER A 106 16.91 9.21 17.89
C SER A 106 16.60 7.97 17.05
N ARG A 107 16.14 6.91 17.72
CA ARG A 107 15.56 5.72 17.05
C ARG A 107 14.05 5.83 16.86
N ARG A 108 13.44 6.93 17.32
CA ARG A 108 12.01 7.18 17.16
C ARG A 108 11.72 7.42 15.68
N LYS A 109 10.87 6.57 15.11
CA LYS A 109 10.44 6.65 13.70
C LYS A 109 9.55 7.85 13.47
N ILE A 110 9.68 8.45 12.29
CA ILE A 110 8.70 9.41 11.76
C ILE A 110 7.41 8.63 11.44
N PRO A 111 6.22 9.14 11.78
CA PRO A 111 4.95 8.50 11.42
C PRO A 111 4.84 8.29 9.91
N THR A 112 4.27 7.16 9.49
CA THR A 112 4.19 6.79 8.07
C THR A 112 3.32 7.75 7.25
N GLU A 113 2.31 8.35 7.88
CA GLU A 113 1.43 9.39 7.31
C GLU A 113 2.14 10.74 7.04
N ASP A 114 3.35 10.90 7.57
CA ASP A 114 4.22 12.04 7.35
C ASP A 114 5.36 11.70 6.36
N LEU A 115 5.32 10.53 5.72
CA LEU A 115 6.26 10.11 4.69
C LEU A 115 5.56 9.91 3.34
N LEU A 116 6.14 10.45 2.27
CA LEU A 116 5.63 10.32 0.91
C LEU A 116 6.78 9.97 -0.05
N LEU A 117 6.57 8.97 -0.90
CA LEU A 117 7.52 8.58 -1.93
C LEU A 117 7.07 9.15 -3.27
N LYS A 118 7.97 9.81 -4.01
CA LYS A 118 7.77 10.17 -5.41
C LYS A 118 8.78 9.44 -6.28
N LEU A 119 8.29 8.68 -7.25
CA LEU A 119 9.08 7.81 -8.13
C LEU A 119 8.94 8.26 -9.57
N GLY A 120 9.91 7.93 -10.42
CA GLY A 120 9.92 8.39 -11.81
C GLY A 120 10.04 9.91 -11.94
N ARG A 121 10.38 10.64 -10.88
CA ARG A 121 10.60 12.09 -10.94
C ARG A 121 11.96 12.38 -11.57
N PHE A 122 12.00 13.39 -12.43
CA PHE A 122 13.24 13.99 -12.92
C PHE A 122 13.41 15.42 -12.39
N ASN A 123 12.33 16.22 -12.38
CA ASN A 123 12.35 17.60 -11.93
C ASN A 123 11.45 17.82 -10.70
N LEU A 124 12.04 18.09 -9.54
CA LEU A 124 11.30 18.29 -8.27
C LEU A 124 10.41 19.55 -8.29
N SER A 125 10.67 20.51 -9.18
CA SER A 125 9.85 21.72 -9.33
C SER A 125 8.64 21.51 -10.25
N ASN A 126 8.56 20.38 -10.96
CA ASN A 126 7.45 20.06 -11.84
C ASN A 126 6.55 18.97 -11.23
N GLU A 127 5.49 19.38 -10.56
CA GLU A 127 4.54 18.46 -9.94
C GLU A 127 3.72 17.65 -10.96
N MET A 128 3.70 18.05 -12.24
CA MET A 128 2.89 17.45 -13.32
C MET A 128 3.70 16.57 -14.28
N GLU A 129 4.84 16.00 -13.87
CA GLU A 129 5.51 14.99 -14.68
C GLU A 129 4.62 13.75 -14.85
N GLU A 130 4.19 13.49 -16.09
CA GLU A 130 3.20 12.44 -16.42
C GLU A 130 3.61 11.03 -15.96
N HIS A 131 4.91 10.75 -15.97
CA HIS A 131 5.51 9.46 -15.65
C HIS A 131 5.83 9.28 -14.16
N ALA A 132 5.59 10.31 -13.35
CA ALA A 132 5.91 10.27 -11.93
C ALA A 132 4.71 9.81 -11.11
N GLU A 133 4.96 8.91 -10.17
CA GLU A 133 3.95 8.31 -9.32
C GLU A 133 4.23 8.58 -7.84
N GLU A 134 3.17 8.78 -7.06
CA GLU A 134 3.24 9.05 -5.63
C GLU A 134 2.72 7.85 -4.84
N PHE A 135 3.48 7.43 -3.82
CA PHE A 135 3.12 6.30 -2.96
C PHE A 135 3.19 6.70 -1.49
N ASN A 136 2.12 6.38 -0.77
CA ASN A 136 2.12 6.45 0.69
C ASN A 136 2.94 5.29 1.26
N VAL A 137 3.70 5.59 2.31
CA VAL A 137 4.38 4.59 3.11
C VAL A 137 3.36 3.95 4.06
N ILE A 138 3.29 2.63 4.11
CA ILE A 138 2.47 1.90 5.11
C ILE A 138 3.30 1.32 6.25
N GLU A 139 4.60 1.16 6.04
CA GLU A 139 5.51 0.67 7.07
C GLU A 139 6.92 1.22 6.84
N SER A 140 7.53 1.69 7.92
CA SER A 140 8.95 2.01 7.99
C SER A 140 9.66 1.02 8.91
N ILE A 141 10.57 0.24 8.32
CA ILE A 141 11.33 -0.83 8.97
C ILE A 141 12.78 -0.35 9.11
N VAL A 142 13.11 0.18 10.29
CA VAL A 142 14.47 0.60 10.63
C VAL A 142 15.24 -0.59 11.17
N HIS A 143 16.47 -0.80 10.70
CA HIS A 143 17.31 -1.90 11.17
C HIS A 143 17.45 -1.88 12.70
N THR A 144 17.31 -3.04 13.35
CA THR A 144 17.27 -3.15 14.82
C THR A 144 18.59 -2.77 15.50
N GLY A 145 19.69 -2.85 14.76
CA GLY A 145 21.01 -2.37 15.17
C GLY A 145 21.31 -0.90 14.87
N PHE A 146 20.35 -0.10 14.38
CA PHE A 146 20.61 1.31 14.04
C PHE A 146 21.04 2.12 15.27
N ARG A 147 22.19 2.80 15.16
CA ARG A 147 22.70 3.73 16.19
C ARG A 147 22.76 5.16 15.64
N PRO A 148 21.87 6.07 16.08
CA PRO A 148 21.77 7.42 15.52
C PRO A 148 23.02 8.31 15.71
N THR A 149 23.90 7.98 16.66
CA THR A 149 25.09 8.77 16.98
C THR A 149 26.34 8.33 16.22
N THR A 150 26.45 7.04 15.90
CA THR A 150 27.58 6.44 15.17
C THR A 150 27.24 6.06 13.74
N PHE A 151 25.96 6.20 13.33
CA PHE A 151 25.44 5.78 12.03
C PHE A 151 25.66 4.29 11.73
N GLU A 152 25.91 3.46 12.74
CA GLU A 152 25.93 2.00 12.58
C GLU A 152 24.57 1.51 12.12
N ASN A 153 24.56 0.63 11.11
CA ASN A 153 23.34 0.08 10.49
C ASN A 153 22.32 1.17 10.12
N ASP A 154 22.82 2.27 9.55
CA ASP A 154 22.00 3.38 9.04
C ASP A 154 21.27 3.01 7.74
N ILE A 155 20.33 2.07 7.86
CA ILE A 155 19.55 1.52 6.75
C ILE A 155 18.11 1.25 7.18
N ALA A 156 17.17 1.56 6.29
CA ALA A 156 15.75 1.33 6.48
C ALA A 156 15.06 0.88 5.19
N ILE A 157 13.99 0.12 5.35
CA ILE A 157 13.07 -0.28 4.29
C ILE A 157 11.78 0.49 4.46
N LEU A 158 11.30 1.09 3.38
CA LEU A 158 9.97 1.69 3.27
C LEU A 158 9.09 0.78 2.43
N ARG A 159 7.99 0.30 3.02
CA ARG A 159 7.01 -0.56 2.37
C ARG A 159 5.83 0.28 1.87
N VAL A 160 5.41 0.03 0.63
CA VAL A 160 4.17 0.56 0.05
C VAL A 160 3.06 -0.51 0.03
N GLU A 161 1.81 -0.08 0.03
CA GLU A 161 0.65 -0.99 0.04
C GLU A 161 0.41 -1.67 -1.30
N VAL A 162 0.59 -0.91 -2.37
CA VAL A 162 0.30 -1.29 -3.75
C VAL A 162 1.63 -1.45 -4.50
N PRO A 163 1.79 -2.48 -5.36
CA PRO A 163 3.03 -2.68 -6.07
C PRO A 163 3.31 -1.54 -7.05
N MET A 164 4.56 -1.14 -7.11
CA MET A 164 5.13 -0.28 -8.14
C MET A 164 5.10 -1.03 -9.46
N ILE A 165 4.42 -0.47 -10.46
CA ILE A 165 4.35 -1.02 -11.80
C ILE A 165 5.57 -0.54 -12.57
N PHE A 166 6.47 -1.46 -12.88
CA PHE A 166 7.69 -1.10 -13.60
C PHE A 166 7.39 -0.68 -15.03
N ASN A 167 8.01 0.43 -15.45
CA ASN A 167 7.88 1.06 -16.75
C ASN A 167 9.22 1.76 -17.13
N ASP A 168 9.26 2.57 -18.17
CA ASP A 168 10.50 3.22 -18.63
C ASP A 168 11.15 4.16 -17.59
N PHE A 169 10.40 4.62 -16.59
CA PHE A 169 10.81 5.61 -15.60
C PHE A 169 10.81 5.09 -14.15
N ILE A 170 10.20 3.94 -13.89
CA ILE A 170 10.11 3.31 -12.56
C ILE A 170 10.57 1.86 -12.71
N GLN A 171 11.74 1.51 -12.17
CA GLN A 171 12.34 0.16 -12.26
C GLN A 171 13.19 -0.10 -11.02
N PRO A 172 13.44 -1.36 -10.62
CA PRO A 172 14.29 -1.65 -9.47
C PRO A 172 15.77 -1.64 -9.86
N ALA A 173 16.64 -1.24 -8.94
CA ALA A 173 18.07 -1.53 -9.01
C ALA A 173 18.31 -2.99 -8.62
N CYS A 174 19.33 -3.63 -9.20
CA CYS A 174 19.72 -4.96 -8.75
C CYS A 174 20.41 -4.91 -7.38
N LEU A 175 20.24 -5.95 -6.58
CA LEU A 175 20.98 -6.12 -5.32
C LEU A 175 22.38 -6.68 -5.58
N TRP A 176 23.33 -6.42 -4.69
CA TRP A 176 24.72 -6.89 -4.81
C TRP A 176 24.92 -8.42 -4.65
N LYS A 177 23.87 -9.20 -4.88
CA LYS A 177 23.84 -10.66 -4.92
C LYS A 177 22.84 -11.04 -6.00
N ARG A 178 23.30 -11.87 -6.92
CA ARG A 178 22.49 -12.42 -8.01
C ARG A 178 21.61 -13.57 -7.53
N ASP A 179 20.61 -13.90 -8.32
CA ASP A 179 19.63 -14.96 -8.05
C ASP A 179 20.30 -16.34 -8.04
N ASP A 180 21.39 -16.50 -8.80
CA ASP A 180 22.26 -17.68 -8.80
C ASP A 180 23.16 -17.78 -7.55
N GLY A 181 23.00 -16.87 -6.59
CA GLY A 181 23.76 -16.80 -5.35
C GLY A 181 25.13 -16.14 -5.50
N TYR A 182 25.52 -15.71 -6.71
CA TYR A 182 26.80 -15.04 -6.94
C TYR A 182 26.81 -13.64 -6.31
N VAL A 183 27.70 -13.45 -5.33
CA VAL A 183 27.99 -12.14 -4.75
C VAL A 183 29.01 -11.42 -5.64
N LEU A 184 28.67 -10.20 -6.07
CA LEU A 184 29.53 -9.43 -6.95
C LEU A 184 30.87 -9.05 -6.26
N PRO A 185 31.97 -8.89 -7.03
CA PRO A 185 33.29 -8.59 -6.48
C PRO A 185 33.34 -7.30 -5.64
N ASN A 186 34.40 -7.14 -4.83
CA ASN A 186 34.67 -5.87 -4.15
C ASN A 186 34.88 -4.74 -5.16
N VAL A 187 34.43 -3.54 -4.79
CA VAL A 187 34.49 -2.30 -5.58
C VAL A 187 35.61 -1.37 -5.18
N GLN A 188 36.52 -1.78 -4.29
CA GLN A 188 37.67 -0.97 -3.93
C GLN A 188 38.43 -0.50 -5.19
N ASP A 189 38.77 0.78 -5.23
CA ASP A 189 39.42 1.49 -6.34
C ASP A 189 38.58 1.55 -7.64
N GLN A 190 37.33 1.07 -7.61
CA GLN A 190 36.39 1.22 -8.71
C GLN A 190 35.53 2.47 -8.52
N SER A 191 35.14 3.09 -9.63
CA SER A 191 34.23 4.25 -9.60
C SER A 191 32.78 3.85 -9.78
N GLY A 192 31.97 4.10 -8.75
CA GLY A 192 30.52 3.99 -8.79
C GLY A 192 29.86 5.35 -9.03
N THR A 193 28.55 5.32 -9.27
CA THR A 193 27.76 6.51 -9.56
C THR A 193 26.73 6.74 -8.46
N VAL A 194 26.72 7.96 -7.91
CA VAL A 194 25.73 8.42 -6.94
C VAL A 194 24.77 9.39 -7.62
N VAL A 195 23.52 9.39 -7.17
CA VAL A 195 22.40 10.05 -7.85
C VAL A 195 21.56 10.76 -6.81
N GLY A 196 21.12 11.99 -7.10
CA GLY A 196 20.23 12.72 -6.21
C GLY A 196 19.98 14.18 -6.61
N TRP A 197 19.19 14.85 -5.75
CA TRP A 197 18.81 16.27 -5.83
C TRP A 197 19.41 17.09 -4.68
N GLY A 198 20.49 16.61 -4.08
CA GLY A 198 21.19 17.30 -3.01
C GLY A 198 21.60 18.72 -3.38
N LEU A 199 22.00 19.48 -2.36
CA LEU A 199 22.40 20.88 -2.54
C LEU A 199 23.50 21.02 -3.61
N SER A 200 23.25 21.90 -4.57
CA SER A 200 24.22 22.35 -5.55
C SER A 200 25.18 23.39 -4.95
N GLU A 201 26.18 23.85 -5.71
CA GLU A 201 27.12 24.91 -5.30
C GLU A 201 26.43 26.21 -4.83
N GLY A 202 25.16 26.43 -5.20
CA GLY A 202 24.35 27.56 -4.75
C GLY A 202 23.62 27.36 -3.41
N ASN A 203 23.85 26.26 -2.69
CA ASN A 203 23.11 25.87 -1.47
C ASN A 203 21.59 25.80 -1.66
N VAL A 204 21.16 25.49 -2.87
CA VAL A 204 19.76 25.18 -3.21
C VAL A 204 19.71 23.75 -3.75
N HIS A 205 18.67 23.02 -3.39
CA HIS A 205 18.40 21.70 -3.97
C HIS A 205 18.39 21.79 -5.50
N GLY A 206 19.02 20.81 -6.14
CA GLY A 206 18.93 20.69 -7.59
C GLY A 206 17.46 20.54 -7.99
N SER A 207 16.98 21.38 -8.92
CA SER A 207 15.63 21.20 -9.46
C SER A 207 15.54 19.94 -10.32
N VAL A 208 16.65 19.52 -10.93
CA VAL A 208 16.75 18.34 -11.79
C VAL A 208 17.66 17.28 -11.18
N LEU A 209 17.41 16.01 -11.51
CA LEU A 209 18.19 14.89 -10.99
C LEU A 209 19.61 14.89 -11.57
N ASN A 210 20.61 14.77 -10.70
CA ASN A 210 22.02 14.77 -11.08
C ASN A 210 22.71 13.45 -10.75
N GLU A 211 23.83 13.19 -11.41
CA GLU A 211 24.71 12.06 -11.12
C GLU A 211 26.16 12.53 -10.89
N ALA A 212 26.86 11.86 -9.99
CA ALA A 212 28.28 12.06 -9.75
C ALA A 212 28.98 10.70 -9.72
N ARG A 213 30.04 10.55 -10.51
CA ARG A 213 30.88 9.34 -10.49
C ARG A 213 32.04 9.57 -9.53
N MET A 214 32.34 8.61 -8.66
CA MET A 214 33.43 8.72 -7.67
C MET A 214 34.03 7.36 -7.30
N PRO A 215 35.34 7.30 -7.00
CA PRO A 215 36.04 6.07 -6.66
C PRO A 215 35.76 5.67 -5.21
N VAL A 216 35.63 4.36 -4.98
CA VAL A 216 35.67 3.78 -3.64
C VAL A 216 37.12 3.74 -3.18
N VAL A 217 37.35 4.20 -1.96
CA VAL A 217 38.66 4.20 -1.33
C VAL A 217 38.68 3.22 -0.16
N ASP A 218 39.84 2.67 0.13
CA ASP A 218 40.00 1.76 1.27
C ASP A 218 39.83 2.50 2.61
N SER A 219 39.49 1.74 3.65
CA SER A 219 39.20 2.29 4.97
C SER A 219 40.40 3.02 5.60
N LEU A 220 41.64 2.59 5.32
CA LEU A 220 42.83 3.25 5.88
C LEU A 220 43.04 4.62 5.23
N THR A 221 42.86 4.73 3.92
CA THR A 221 42.88 6.01 3.20
C THR A 221 41.82 6.97 3.74
N CYS A 222 40.60 6.48 3.99
CA CYS A 222 39.54 7.30 4.56
C CYS A 222 39.84 7.73 6.01
N LEU A 223 40.31 6.82 6.86
CA LEU A 223 40.71 7.13 8.23
C LEU A 223 41.91 8.10 8.30
N ALA A 224 42.84 7.99 7.35
CA ALA A 224 43.99 8.88 7.27
C ALA A 224 43.59 10.29 6.84
N SER A 225 42.48 10.46 6.10
CA SER A 225 42.02 11.77 5.65
C SER A 225 41.42 12.59 6.79
N ASP A 226 40.62 11.96 7.66
CA ASP A 226 40.04 12.59 8.84
C ASP A 226 39.76 11.53 9.92
N ARG A 227 40.77 11.24 10.73
CA ARG A 227 40.67 10.22 11.79
C ARG A 227 39.64 10.58 12.85
N THR A 228 39.44 11.87 13.12
CA THR A 228 38.48 12.35 14.13
C THR A 228 37.04 12.12 13.70
N PHE A 229 36.74 12.33 12.42
CA PHE A 229 35.41 12.11 11.87
C PHE A 229 35.16 10.63 11.55
N PHE A 230 36.02 10.01 10.75
CA PHE A 230 35.79 8.64 10.29
C PHE A 230 36.08 7.58 11.34
N GLY A 231 36.96 7.85 12.32
CA GLY A 231 37.33 6.87 13.34
C GLY A 231 36.18 6.41 14.24
N ARG A 232 35.08 7.18 14.32
CA ARG A 232 33.87 6.83 15.08
C ARG A 232 32.71 6.30 14.22
N LEU A 233 32.81 6.45 12.89
CA LEU A 233 31.71 6.16 11.94
C LEU A 233 32.00 4.96 11.05
N LEU A 234 33.27 4.75 10.67
CA LEU A 234 33.66 3.59 9.86
C LEU A 234 33.63 2.30 10.67
N ASN A 235 33.02 1.29 10.08
CA ASN A 235 32.96 -0.08 10.58
C ASN A 235 32.94 -1.06 9.39
N SER A 236 32.88 -2.37 9.65
CA SER A 236 32.91 -3.40 8.60
C SER A 236 31.71 -3.37 7.64
N LYS A 237 30.66 -2.62 7.94
CA LYS A 237 29.46 -2.45 7.10
C LYS A 237 29.37 -1.06 6.46
N ALA A 238 30.45 -0.29 6.47
CA ALA A 238 30.55 1.01 5.84
C ALA A 238 31.82 1.13 5.00
N PHE A 239 31.76 1.90 3.92
CA PHE A 239 32.91 2.20 3.06
C PHE A 239 32.91 3.68 2.66
N CYS A 240 34.04 4.16 2.15
CA CYS A 240 34.20 5.54 1.72
C CYS A 240 34.33 5.65 0.19
N ALA A 241 33.83 6.76 -0.35
CA ALA A 241 34.08 7.13 -1.75
C ALA A 241 34.23 8.65 -1.92
N GLY A 242 34.91 9.08 -2.97
CA GLY A 242 35.05 10.51 -3.30
C GLY A 242 36.39 10.86 -3.97
N PHE A 243 36.46 12.06 -4.54
CA PHE A 243 37.67 12.61 -5.17
C PHE A 243 38.36 13.71 -4.37
N LYS A 244 37.72 14.21 -3.30
CA LYS A 244 38.15 15.40 -2.53
C LYS A 244 38.36 16.67 -3.38
N ASN A 245 37.81 16.71 -4.60
CA ASN A 245 38.04 17.77 -5.59
C ASN A 245 36.83 18.71 -5.77
N GLY A 246 35.82 18.63 -4.90
CA GLY A 246 34.57 19.37 -5.03
C GLY A 246 33.44 18.59 -5.69
N THR A 247 33.71 17.43 -6.31
CA THR A 247 32.66 16.48 -6.73
C THR A 247 32.27 15.59 -5.55
N GLY A 248 31.00 15.58 -5.17
CA GLY A 248 30.51 14.78 -4.05
C GLY A 248 28.99 14.79 -3.93
N VAL A 249 28.50 14.25 -2.82
CA VAL A 249 27.10 14.33 -2.41
C VAL A 249 26.93 15.42 -1.36
N CYS A 250 25.72 15.96 -1.25
CA CYS A 250 25.38 16.95 -0.25
C CYS A 250 24.03 16.66 0.42
N ASN A 251 23.63 17.57 1.31
CA ASN A 251 22.36 17.51 2.03
C ASN A 251 21.21 17.29 1.03
N GLY A 252 20.38 16.27 1.29
CA GLY A 252 19.32 15.79 0.38
C GLY A 252 19.67 14.48 -0.33
N ASP A 253 20.95 14.19 -0.60
CA ASP A 253 21.36 12.93 -1.25
C ASP A 253 21.35 11.72 -0.29
N SER A 254 21.26 11.98 1.02
CA SER A 254 21.15 10.94 2.06
C SER A 254 20.09 9.90 1.74
N GLY A 255 20.39 8.64 1.98
CA GLY A 255 19.50 7.53 1.64
C GLY A 255 19.48 7.15 0.14
N GLY A 256 20.01 8.01 -0.74
CA GLY A 256 20.26 7.70 -2.14
C GLY A 256 21.28 6.58 -2.31
N GLY A 257 21.24 5.91 -3.47
CA GLY A 257 22.10 4.78 -3.78
C GLY A 257 23.41 5.16 -4.48
N MET A 258 24.46 4.37 -4.24
CA MET A 258 25.66 4.30 -5.07
C MET A 258 25.61 3.02 -5.90
N TYR A 259 25.64 3.18 -7.21
CA TYR A 259 25.42 2.11 -8.17
C TYR A 259 26.66 1.80 -8.99
N PHE A 260 26.82 0.53 -9.36
CA PHE A 260 27.88 0.06 -10.23
C PHE A 260 27.31 -0.78 -11.37
N GLN A 261 27.95 -0.71 -12.53
CA GLN A 261 27.49 -1.44 -13.70
C GLN A 261 28.30 -2.74 -13.87
N PHE A 262 27.62 -3.88 -13.87
CA PHE A 262 28.18 -5.19 -14.22
C PHE A 262 27.33 -5.84 -15.30
N GLN A 263 27.96 -6.32 -16.37
CA GLN A 263 27.28 -7.01 -17.47
C GLN A 263 26.02 -6.25 -17.97
N ASN A 264 26.16 -4.93 -18.15
CA ASN A 264 25.09 -4.00 -18.57
C ASN A 264 23.92 -3.79 -17.58
N ARG A 265 24.02 -4.27 -16.35
CA ARG A 265 23.02 -4.01 -15.29
C ARG A 265 23.61 -3.16 -14.18
N TRP A 266 22.76 -2.37 -13.55
CA TRP A 266 23.12 -1.50 -12.43
C TRP A 266 22.75 -2.14 -11.09
N TYR A 267 23.75 -2.20 -10.22
CA TYR A 267 23.69 -2.84 -8.91
C TYR A 267 23.90 -1.83 -7.79
N LEU A 268 23.04 -1.87 -6.78
CA LEU A 268 23.13 -1.06 -5.57
C LEU A 268 24.19 -1.62 -4.62
N LYS A 269 25.23 -0.83 -4.35
CA LYS A 269 26.31 -1.19 -3.41
C LYS A 269 26.28 -0.37 -2.13
N GLY A 270 26.04 0.93 -2.24
CA GLY A 270 26.10 1.86 -1.13
C GLY A 270 24.78 2.59 -0.92
N VAL A 271 24.48 2.92 0.33
CA VAL A 271 23.45 3.91 0.69
C VAL A 271 24.17 5.12 1.31
N VAL A 272 23.93 6.32 0.77
CA VAL A 272 24.53 7.57 1.27
C VAL A 272 24.13 7.77 2.73
N SER A 273 25.09 7.93 3.64
CA SER A 273 24.83 7.94 5.08
C SER A 273 25.42 9.15 5.80
N PHE A 274 26.74 9.37 5.73
CA PHE A 274 27.38 10.44 6.49
C PHE A 274 28.51 11.12 5.71
N SER A 275 28.66 12.42 5.92
CA SER A 275 29.77 13.23 5.38
C SER A 275 30.18 14.27 6.40
N ASN A 276 31.43 14.74 6.32
CA ASN A 276 31.87 15.88 7.13
C ASN A 276 31.21 17.17 6.61
N THR A 277 31.08 18.19 7.46
CA THR A 277 30.48 19.50 7.14
C THR A 277 31.53 20.60 7.13
N ILE A 278 31.29 21.68 6.38
CA ILE A 278 32.24 22.80 6.24
C ILE A 278 32.32 23.61 7.56
N ASP A 279 31.18 23.74 8.25
CA ASP A 279 31.05 24.50 9.49
C ASP A 279 29.81 24.05 10.30
N SER A 280 29.42 24.87 11.29
CA SER A 280 28.24 24.65 12.14
C SER A 280 26.89 24.82 11.41
N THR A 281 26.87 25.26 10.15
CA THR A 281 25.63 25.36 9.35
C THR A 281 25.15 24.00 8.84
N GLY A 282 26.01 22.97 8.93
CA GLY A 282 25.65 21.60 8.55
C GLY A 282 25.73 21.31 7.05
N ILE A 283 26.30 22.23 6.26
CA ILE A 283 26.53 22.03 4.82
C ILE A 283 27.67 21.04 4.59
N CYS A 284 27.46 20.09 3.69
CA CYS A 284 28.45 19.07 3.32
C CYS A 284 29.81 19.65 2.91
N ASN A 285 30.91 18.97 3.25
CA ASN A 285 32.26 19.31 2.80
C ASN A 285 32.67 18.44 1.61
N LEU A 286 32.48 18.97 0.40
CA LEU A 286 32.81 18.29 -0.88
C LEU A 286 34.32 18.07 -1.10
N LYS A 287 35.16 18.55 -0.18
CA LYS A 287 36.61 18.28 -0.16
C LYS A 287 36.97 17.09 0.71
N GLU A 288 36.03 16.42 1.35
CA GLU A 288 36.25 15.19 2.12
C GLU A 288 35.59 13.98 1.46
N PHE A 289 35.95 12.78 1.93
CA PHE A 289 35.26 11.56 1.52
C PHE A 289 33.85 11.49 2.10
N ILE A 290 33.03 10.64 1.50
CA ILE A 290 31.66 10.37 1.93
C ILE A 290 31.57 8.93 2.42
N GLY A 291 30.86 8.71 3.53
CA GLY A 291 30.55 7.41 4.07
C GLY A 291 29.24 6.84 3.55
N PHE A 292 29.31 5.59 3.13
CA PHE A 292 28.18 4.81 2.65
C PHE A 292 27.99 3.59 3.53
N ILE A 293 26.74 3.22 3.79
CA ILE A 293 26.42 1.90 4.30
C ILE A 293 26.52 0.89 3.15
N ASP A 294 27.26 -0.19 3.37
CA ASP A 294 27.38 -1.29 2.39
C ASP A 294 26.08 -2.09 2.35
N ALA A 295 25.23 -1.79 1.37
CA ALA A 295 23.93 -2.44 1.17
C ALA A 295 24.06 -3.96 0.99
N SER A 296 25.21 -4.44 0.49
CA SER A 296 25.44 -5.89 0.32
C SER A 296 25.46 -6.66 1.65
N GLN A 297 25.73 -5.97 2.77
CA GLN A 297 25.75 -6.57 4.11
C GLN A 297 24.34 -6.74 4.71
N TYR A 298 23.29 -6.28 4.02
CA TYR A 298 21.91 -6.29 4.50
C TYR A 298 20.95 -7.04 3.57
N ILE A 299 21.48 -7.82 2.64
CA ILE A 299 20.67 -8.55 1.67
C ILE A 299 19.74 -9.54 2.39
N ASP A 300 20.26 -10.35 3.30
CA ASP A 300 19.44 -11.33 4.03
C ASP A 300 18.34 -10.63 4.85
N TRP A 301 18.68 -9.51 5.52
CA TRP A 301 17.70 -8.69 6.23
C TRP A 301 16.63 -8.11 5.30
N LEU A 302 16.99 -7.71 4.07
CA LEU A 302 16.04 -7.26 3.07
C LEU A 302 15.11 -8.40 2.64
N TYR A 303 15.63 -9.60 2.36
CA TYR A 303 14.83 -10.78 2.05
C TYR A 303 13.85 -11.13 3.18
N GLU A 304 14.30 -11.14 4.44
CA GLU A 304 13.47 -11.40 5.63
C GLU A 304 12.29 -10.43 5.75
N ASN A 305 12.45 -9.20 5.26
CA ASN A 305 11.43 -8.15 5.32
C ASN A 305 10.64 -8.00 4.02
N THR A 306 10.94 -8.79 2.98
CA THR A 306 10.27 -8.72 1.69
C THR A 306 8.91 -9.43 1.76
N PRO A 307 7.81 -8.75 1.41
CA PRO A 307 6.52 -9.43 1.26
C PRO A 307 6.60 -10.37 0.05
N ASN A 308 5.99 -11.54 0.15
CA ASN A 308 5.73 -12.38 -1.02
C ASN A 308 4.99 -11.53 -2.07
N SER A 309 5.65 -11.24 -3.19
CA SER A 309 5.19 -10.28 -4.19
C SER A 309 3.88 -10.69 -4.85
N GLY A 310 3.58 -12.00 -4.85
CA GLY A 310 2.49 -12.56 -5.62
C GLY A 310 2.66 -12.29 -7.12
N ILE A 311 3.87 -12.34 -7.69
CA ILE A 311 4.05 -12.25 -9.16
C ILE A 311 3.24 -13.33 -9.90
N ASP A 312 3.08 -14.51 -9.29
CA ASP A 312 2.18 -15.57 -9.79
C ASP A 312 0.69 -15.31 -9.43
N ASP A 313 0.40 -14.28 -8.62
CA ASP A 313 -0.95 -13.88 -8.24
C ASP A 313 -1.58 -12.98 -9.32
N PRO A 314 -2.68 -13.41 -9.96
CA PRO A 314 -3.25 -12.68 -11.08
C PRO A 314 -3.82 -11.31 -10.70
N ILE A 315 -4.11 -11.06 -9.40
CA ILE A 315 -4.64 -9.79 -8.91
C ILE A 315 -3.50 -8.84 -8.53
N LEU A 316 -2.55 -9.29 -7.71
CA LEU A 316 -1.44 -8.43 -7.26
C LEU A 316 -0.48 -8.09 -8.40
N GLY A 317 -0.24 -9.03 -9.33
CA GLY A 317 0.55 -8.79 -10.53
C GLY A 317 -0.17 -7.96 -11.61
N HIS A 318 -1.45 -7.63 -11.43
CA HIS A 318 -2.22 -6.95 -12.47
C HIS A 318 -1.81 -5.46 -12.62
N PRO A 319 -1.58 -4.94 -13.84
CA PRO A 319 -1.11 -3.55 -14.04
C PRO A 319 -2.09 -2.47 -13.54
N ASN A 320 -3.39 -2.77 -13.51
CA ASN A 320 -4.43 -1.86 -13.01
C ASN A 320 -4.63 -1.93 -11.49
N ILE A 321 -3.86 -2.73 -10.74
CA ILE A 321 -3.98 -2.81 -9.28
C ILE A 321 -3.80 -1.44 -8.61
N ARG A 322 -2.99 -0.55 -9.22
CA ARG A 322 -2.78 0.86 -8.83
C ARG A 322 -4.01 1.77 -8.91
N LEU A 323 -5.04 1.33 -9.63
CA LEU A 323 -6.28 2.09 -9.81
C LEU A 323 -7.31 1.78 -8.71
N ILE A 324 -7.03 0.80 -7.86
CA ILE A 324 -7.81 0.45 -6.67
C ILE A 324 -6.89 0.52 -5.45
N ASN A 325 -7.48 0.56 -4.25
CA ASN A 325 -6.73 0.67 -2.99
C ASN A 325 -5.71 1.82 -2.96
N GLN A 326 -5.96 2.89 -3.71
CA GLN A 326 -5.19 4.12 -3.59
C GLN A 326 -5.27 4.54 -2.13
N GLY A 327 -4.15 4.91 -1.50
CA GLY A 327 -3.99 5.05 -0.04
C GLY A 327 -4.96 5.99 0.71
N ASN A 328 -5.98 6.50 0.03
CA ASN A 328 -7.13 7.23 0.54
C ASN A 328 -8.45 6.43 0.51
N CYS A 329 -8.42 5.11 0.28
CA CYS A 329 -9.63 4.27 0.29
C CYS A 329 -10.04 3.82 1.70
N GLY A 330 -11.33 3.56 1.90
CA GLY A 330 -11.87 2.82 3.04
C GLY A 330 -11.47 3.36 4.41
N ARG A 331 -11.18 4.65 4.55
CA ARG A 331 -10.57 5.18 5.79
C ARG A 331 -11.52 4.99 6.98
N ASN A 332 -11.05 4.32 8.02
CA ASN A 332 -11.73 4.28 9.32
C ASN A 332 -11.14 5.36 10.23
N LYS A 333 -11.88 6.46 10.47
CA LYS A 333 -11.45 7.57 11.33
C LYS A 333 -11.28 7.16 12.80
N GLN A 334 -11.91 6.07 13.22
CA GLN A 334 -11.81 5.52 14.57
C GLN A 334 -10.82 4.36 14.62
N VAL A 335 -10.31 4.05 15.82
CA VAL A 335 -9.50 2.84 16.03
C VAL A 335 -10.33 1.57 15.77
N TYR A 336 -9.67 0.51 15.28
CA TYR A 336 -10.32 -0.76 14.92
C TYR A 336 -11.22 -1.34 16.03
N GLU A 337 -10.84 -1.17 17.30
CA GLU A 337 -11.55 -1.74 18.46
C GLU A 337 -12.81 -0.96 18.84
N TYR A 338 -13.03 0.23 18.27
CA TYR A 338 -14.21 1.02 18.55
C TYR A 338 -15.46 0.38 17.94
N ALA A 339 -16.41 0.01 18.79
CA ALA A 339 -17.63 -0.69 18.41
C ALA A 339 -18.37 0.04 17.28
N GLU A 340 -18.65 -0.68 16.20
CA GLU A 340 -19.28 -0.11 15.00
C GLU A 340 -20.67 0.46 15.30
N GLU A 341 -21.41 -0.16 16.24
CA GLU A 341 -22.76 0.31 16.59
C GLU A 341 -22.74 1.70 17.25
N ARG A 342 -21.59 2.15 17.77
CA ARG A 342 -21.42 3.45 18.41
C ARG A 342 -20.94 4.54 17.46
N LYS A 343 -20.50 4.18 16.25
CA LYS A 343 -20.05 5.18 15.25
C LYS A 343 -21.26 5.94 14.69
N PRO A 344 -21.12 7.23 14.34
CA PRO A 344 -22.15 7.91 13.56
C PRO A 344 -22.29 7.25 12.18
N VAL A 345 -23.46 7.30 11.57
CA VAL A 345 -23.64 6.87 10.16
C VAL A 345 -23.28 8.01 9.21
N PHE A 346 -23.65 9.24 9.57
CA PHE A 346 -23.28 10.46 8.84
C PHE A 346 -21.76 10.56 8.63
N ASN A 347 -21.33 10.75 7.38
CA ASN A 347 -19.93 10.83 6.93
C ASN A 347 -19.03 9.63 7.28
N GLN A 348 -19.58 8.49 7.70
CA GLN A 348 -18.80 7.30 8.04
C GLN A 348 -18.61 6.35 6.85
N TYR A 349 -19.53 6.37 5.88
CA TYR A 349 -19.51 5.51 4.69
C TYR A 349 -19.52 6.32 3.37
N PRO A 350 -18.52 7.20 3.16
CA PRO A 350 -18.49 8.17 2.06
C PRO A 350 -18.31 7.57 0.66
N TRP A 351 -18.22 6.25 0.56
CA TRP A 351 -18.17 5.50 -0.70
C TRP A 351 -19.55 5.02 -1.16
N MET A 352 -20.59 5.13 -0.34
CA MET A 352 -21.93 4.73 -0.76
C MET A 352 -22.46 5.65 -1.85
N VAL A 353 -23.10 5.08 -2.85
CA VAL A 353 -23.66 5.82 -3.99
C VAL A 353 -25.12 5.46 -4.17
N ALA A 354 -25.96 6.47 -4.42
CA ALA A 354 -27.36 6.29 -4.78
C ALA A 354 -27.49 6.32 -6.31
N ILE A 355 -28.10 5.28 -6.89
CA ILE A 355 -28.25 5.14 -8.33
C ILE A 355 -29.72 5.31 -8.66
N ARG A 356 -30.02 6.23 -9.58
CA ARG A 356 -31.39 6.66 -9.89
C ARG A 356 -31.57 6.89 -11.39
N HIS A 357 -32.80 6.66 -11.85
CA HIS A 357 -33.23 7.14 -13.15
C HIS A 357 -33.49 8.66 -13.05
N PRO A 358 -32.94 9.50 -13.95
CA PRO A 358 -33.02 10.96 -13.85
C PRO A 358 -34.44 11.50 -14.00
N PHE A 359 -35.35 10.72 -14.58
CA PHE A 359 -36.74 11.10 -14.84
C PHE A 359 -37.76 10.46 -13.88
N VAL A 360 -37.31 9.66 -12.90
CA VAL A 360 -38.20 9.03 -11.90
C VAL A 360 -38.01 9.75 -10.57
N ASP A 361 -39.03 10.53 -10.18
CA ASP A 361 -39.11 11.12 -8.85
C ASP A 361 -39.60 10.06 -7.86
N SER A 362 -38.66 9.24 -7.39
CA SER A 362 -38.90 8.23 -6.35
C SER A 362 -38.47 8.77 -5.00
N THR A 363 -39.31 8.57 -3.98
CA THR A 363 -38.97 8.89 -2.59
C THR A 363 -37.95 7.92 -1.97
N TYR A 364 -37.55 6.86 -2.68
CA TYR A 364 -36.56 5.87 -2.24
C TYR A 364 -35.45 5.68 -3.29
N VAL A 365 -34.30 5.16 -2.84
CA VAL A 365 -33.16 4.84 -3.72
C VAL A 365 -33.40 3.46 -4.36
N PRO A 366 -33.58 3.36 -5.69
CA PRO A 366 -33.91 2.08 -6.32
C PRO A 366 -32.72 1.12 -6.37
N CYS A 367 -31.50 1.65 -6.36
CA CYS A 367 -30.29 0.85 -6.50
C CYS A 367 -29.14 1.53 -5.73
N ASN A 368 -28.49 0.78 -4.86
CA ASN A 368 -27.29 1.21 -4.14
C ASN A 368 -26.04 0.87 -4.96
N GLY A 369 -24.90 1.42 -4.56
CA GLY A 369 -23.61 0.95 -5.03
C GLY A 369 -22.47 1.52 -4.18
N VAL A 370 -21.26 1.34 -4.68
CA VAL A 370 -20.04 1.81 -4.01
C VAL A 370 -19.04 2.42 -4.98
N LEU A 371 -18.39 3.50 -4.58
CA LEU A 371 -17.30 4.15 -5.31
C LEU A 371 -16.00 3.37 -5.13
N LEU A 372 -15.42 2.88 -6.24
CA LEU A 372 -14.16 2.14 -6.23
C LEU A 372 -12.93 3.05 -6.35
N ASN A 373 -13.06 4.07 -7.19
CA ASN A 373 -12.06 5.12 -7.40
C ASN A 373 -12.76 6.33 -8.03
N ARG A 374 -12.00 7.36 -8.42
CA ARG A 374 -12.58 8.58 -9.00
C ARG A 374 -13.40 8.35 -10.28
N ASN A 375 -13.23 7.25 -10.99
CA ASN A 375 -13.83 7.03 -12.31
C ASN A 375 -14.89 5.91 -12.33
N TYR A 376 -14.91 5.01 -11.34
CA TYR A 376 -15.73 3.80 -11.37
C TYR A 376 -16.51 3.54 -10.08
N ILE A 377 -17.74 3.07 -10.23
CA ILE A 377 -18.56 2.50 -9.16
C ILE A 377 -18.84 1.02 -9.42
N LEU A 378 -19.14 0.26 -8.36
CA LEU A 378 -19.79 -1.05 -8.46
C LEU A 378 -21.24 -0.99 -7.97
N THR A 379 -22.09 -1.77 -8.62
CA THR A 379 -23.48 -2.02 -8.24
C THR A 379 -23.91 -3.40 -8.74
N THR A 380 -25.21 -3.67 -8.73
CA THR A 380 -25.79 -4.91 -9.21
C THR A 380 -26.74 -4.68 -10.40
N ASN A 381 -27.37 -5.74 -10.86
CA ASN A 381 -28.32 -5.73 -11.97
C ASN A 381 -29.64 -4.98 -11.68
N CYS A 382 -29.77 -4.25 -10.56
CA CYS A 382 -30.85 -3.28 -10.32
C CYS A 382 -30.87 -2.08 -11.29
N VAL A 383 -29.99 -2.10 -12.30
CA VAL A 383 -29.82 -1.08 -13.32
C VAL A 383 -30.07 -1.70 -14.70
N ASP A 384 -31.07 -1.18 -15.44
CA ASP A 384 -31.35 -1.58 -16.83
C ASP A 384 -30.41 -0.86 -17.83
N LEU A 385 -30.08 -1.50 -18.95
CA LEU A 385 -29.20 -1.01 -20.02
C LEU A 385 -29.83 0.04 -20.93
N GLN A 386 -31.16 0.11 -20.98
CA GLN A 386 -31.87 0.99 -21.91
C GLN A 386 -32.04 2.41 -21.39
N ASP A 387 -31.78 2.60 -20.11
CA ASP A 387 -32.13 3.80 -19.39
C ASP A 387 -30.93 4.70 -19.12
N GLU A 388 -31.12 6.02 -19.21
CA GLU A 388 -30.16 6.96 -18.66
C GLU A 388 -30.14 6.80 -17.14
N ILE A 389 -28.94 6.71 -16.56
CA ILE A 389 -28.76 6.52 -15.12
C ILE A 389 -27.88 7.63 -14.57
N SER A 390 -28.32 8.17 -13.43
CA SER A 390 -27.58 9.11 -12.61
C SER A 390 -27.08 8.43 -11.34
N VAL A 391 -25.88 8.81 -10.92
CA VAL A 391 -25.21 8.36 -9.70
C VAL A 391 -25.00 9.57 -8.81
N THR A 392 -25.55 9.54 -7.61
CA THR A 392 -25.35 10.57 -6.59
C THR A 392 -24.33 10.07 -5.57
N LEU A 393 -23.24 10.84 -5.43
CA LEU A 393 -22.10 10.58 -4.55
C LEU A 393 -22.17 11.50 -3.33
N GLY A 394 -21.88 10.95 -2.16
CA GLY A 394 -21.75 11.74 -0.94
C GLY A 394 -23.06 12.22 -0.34
N ASP A 395 -24.15 11.55 -0.67
CA ASP A 395 -25.48 11.80 -0.11
C ASP A 395 -25.67 10.98 1.17
N TYR A 396 -26.34 11.55 2.17
CA TYR A 396 -26.74 10.88 3.39
C TYR A 396 -28.27 10.88 3.55
N ASP A 397 -28.92 12.03 3.32
CA ASP A 397 -30.37 12.17 3.31
C ASP A 397 -30.83 12.58 1.91
N THR A 398 -31.24 11.57 1.15
CA THR A 398 -31.57 11.75 -0.25
C THR A 398 -32.88 12.51 -0.51
N GLY A 399 -33.61 12.89 0.55
CA GLY A 399 -34.74 13.82 0.51
C GLY A 399 -34.34 15.28 0.70
N SER A 400 -33.06 15.56 0.96
CA SER A 400 -32.51 16.87 1.28
C SER A 400 -31.42 17.27 0.27
N THR A 401 -31.20 18.58 0.08
CA THR A 401 -30.07 19.09 -0.72
C THR A 401 -28.81 19.34 0.12
N LYS A 402 -28.96 19.36 1.44
CA LYS A 402 -27.89 19.69 2.39
C LYS A 402 -28.06 18.81 3.61
N ASP A 403 -27.17 17.84 3.75
CA ASP A 403 -27.26 16.89 4.84
C ASP A 403 -26.58 17.46 6.08
N CYS A 404 -27.34 17.52 7.18
CA CYS A 404 -26.85 17.94 8.47
C CYS A 404 -27.19 16.87 9.51
N ALA A 405 -26.23 16.54 10.37
CA ALA A 405 -26.44 15.64 11.49
C ALA A 405 -25.87 16.24 12.78
N LYS A 406 -26.52 15.96 13.90
CA LYS A 406 -26.00 16.33 15.21
C LYS A 406 -24.95 15.32 15.65
N VAL A 407 -23.70 15.77 15.80
CA VAL A 407 -22.61 14.98 16.37
C VAL A 407 -22.23 15.62 17.70
N ASN A 408 -22.38 14.88 18.81
CA ASN A 408 -22.15 15.39 20.17
C ASN A 408 -22.96 16.66 20.54
N GLY A 409 -24.12 16.86 19.90
CA GLY A 409 -24.99 18.02 20.14
C GLY A 409 -24.73 19.22 19.23
N GLU A 410 -23.61 19.24 18.50
CA GLU A 410 -23.32 20.26 17.48
C GLU A 410 -23.81 19.81 16.10
N GLU A 411 -24.36 20.74 15.33
CA GLU A 411 -24.83 20.47 13.96
C GLU A 411 -23.65 20.52 12.98
N HIS A 412 -23.38 19.39 12.34
CA HIS A 412 -22.38 19.27 11.30
C HIS A 412 -23.08 19.01 9.97
N CYS A 413 -22.77 19.83 8.97
CA CYS A 413 -23.34 19.68 7.63
C CYS A 413 -22.27 19.30 6.61
N SER A 414 -22.61 18.43 5.67
CA SER A 414 -21.76 18.09 4.54
C SER A 414 -21.82 19.20 3.48
N SER A 415 -20.83 19.22 2.59
CA SER A 415 -20.96 19.97 1.33
C SER A 415 -21.95 19.28 0.40
N SER A 416 -22.36 19.95 -0.68
CA SER A 416 -23.34 19.39 -1.60
C SER A 416 -22.88 18.04 -2.19
N SER A 417 -23.82 17.12 -2.37
CA SER A 417 -23.59 15.86 -3.09
C SER A 417 -23.19 16.12 -4.54
N GLN A 418 -22.58 15.12 -5.18
CA GLN A 418 -22.19 15.18 -6.59
C GLN A 418 -23.05 14.18 -7.38
N THR A 419 -23.88 14.67 -8.29
CA THR A 419 -24.65 13.82 -9.21
C THR A 419 -23.95 13.76 -10.57
N VAL A 420 -23.72 12.56 -11.09
CA VAL A 420 -23.00 12.30 -12.35
C VAL A 420 -23.71 11.23 -13.16
N SER A 421 -23.75 11.37 -14.48
CA SER A 421 -24.25 10.33 -15.37
C SER A 421 -23.25 9.18 -15.54
N VAL A 422 -23.74 8.00 -15.89
CA VAL A 422 -22.91 6.86 -16.27
C VAL A 422 -22.59 6.92 -17.76
N GLY A 423 -21.29 6.80 -18.11
CA GLY A 423 -20.83 6.82 -19.50
C GLY A 423 -20.63 5.43 -20.12
N GLN A 424 -20.30 4.43 -19.30
CA GLN A 424 -20.09 3.06 -19.78
C GLN A 424 -20.44 2.05 -18.69
N LEU A 425 -21.06 0.93 -19.08
CA LEU A 425 -21.44 -0.17 -18.20
C LEU A 425 -20.76 -1.46 -18.63
N PHE A 426 -20.18 -2.17 -17.66
CA PHE A 426 -19.63 -3.51 -17.82
C PHE A 426 -20.40 -4.46 -16.90
N ARG A 427 -20.81 -5.62 -17.40
CA ARG A 427 -21.54 -6.62 -16.61
C ARG A 427 -20.83 -7.96 -16.61
N LYS A 428 -20.89 -8.64 -15.46
CA LYS A 428 -20.52 -10.05 -15.32
C LYS A 428 -21.40 -10.67 -14.24
N ASP A 429 -22.17 -11.68 -14.62
CA ASP A 429 -23.22 -12.26 -13.77
C ASP A 429 -24.17 -11.14 -13.28
N ASN A 430 -24.42 -11.03 -11.97
CA ASN A 430 -25.24 -9.97 -11.39
C ASN A 430 -24.45 -8.71 -10.99
N LEU A 431 -23.14 -8.68 -11.24
CA LEU A 431 -22.27 -7.55 -10.89
C LEU A 431 -22.17 -6.56 -12.04
N VAL A 432 -22.26 -5.27 -11.71
CA VAL A 432 -22.16 -4.17 -12.67
C VAL A 432 -21.04 -3.22 -12.25
N LEU A 433 -20.10 -2.97 -13.16
CA LEU A 433 -19.07 -1.94 -13.05
C LEU A 433 -19.46 -0.78 -13.97
N ALA A 434 -19.58 0.42 -13.43
CA ALA A 434 -20.02 1.59 -14.18
C ALA A 434 -18.95 2.68 -14.17
N ARG A 435 -18.61 3.20 -15.35
CA ARG A 435 -17.69 4.33 -15.53
C ARG A 435 -18.49 5.64 -15.50
N LEU A 436 -18.07 6.56 -14.63
CA LEU A 436 -18.65 7.90 -14.53
C LEU A 436 -18.23 8.76 -15.74
N THR A 437 -19.13 9.62 -16.23
CA THR A 437 -18.80 10.59 -17.31
C THR A 437 -17.86 11.70 -16.83
N ILE A 438 -17.95 12.06 -15.55
CA ILE A 438 -17.10 13.06 -14.89
C ILE A 438 -16.49 12.40 -13.63
N PRO A 439 -15.17 12.56 -13.38
CA PRO A 439 -14.56 12.01 -12.18
C PRO A 439 -15.20 12.52 -10.87
N ALA A 440 -15.31 11.62 -9.89
CA ALA A 440 -15.69 11.94 -8.53
C ALA A 440 -14.65 12.84 -7.86
N VAL A 441 -15.11 13.84 -7.09
CA VAL A 441 -14.24 14.80 -6.40
C VAL A 441 -13.80 14.21 -5.04
N ILE A 442 -12.91 13.22 -5.08
CA ILE A 442 -12.38 12.52 -3.89
C ILE A 442 -11.43 13.42 -3.09
N GLY A 443 -11.53 13.39 -1.76
CA GLY A 443 -10.53 13.94 -0.83
C GLY A 443 -10.48 15.47 -0.71
N ARG A 444 -11.08 16.22 -1.64
CA ARG A 444 -11.37 17.65 -1.44
C ARG A 444 -12.60 17.89 -0.56
N ARG A 445 -13.46 16.87 -0.46
CA ARG A 445 -14.68 16.86 0.35
C ARG A 445 -14.57 15.74 1.38
N ASP A 446 -15.09 15.98 2.57
CA ASP A 446 -15.06 15.11 3.75
C ASP A 446 -16.04 13.93 3.69
N HIS A 447 -16.86 13.86 2.64
CA HIS A 447 -17.99 12.94 2.49
C HIS A 447 -18.02 12.19 1.14
N ILE A 448 -16.96 12.28 0.32
CA ILE A 448 -16.80 11.47 -0.91
C ILE A 448 -15.42 10.81 -0.91
N GLU A 449 -15.38 9.49 -0.73
CA GLU A 449 -14.16 8.68 -0.77
C GLU A 449 -14.42 7.32 -1.43
N ALA A 450 -13.37 6.64 -1.86
CA ALA A 450 -13.47 5.28 -2.40
C ALA A 450 -13.42 4.22 -1.29
N ILE A 451 -14.02 3.04 -1.50
CA ILE A 451 -13.82 1.86 -0.63
C ILE A 451 -12.60 1.05 -1.08
N CYS A 452 -11.92 0.36 -0.15
CA CYS A 452 -10.86 -0.58 -0.51
C CYS A 452 -11.45 -1.94 -0.94
N LEU A 453 -10.71 -2.67 -1.76
CA LEU A 453 -10.99 -4.04 -2.18
C LEU A 453 -10.01 -5.03 -1.50
N PRO A 454 -10.43 -6.28 -1.25
CA PRO A 454 -9.59 -7.31 -0.63
C PRO A 454 -8.62 -7.90 -1.65
N VAL A 455 -7.49 -7.26 -1.91
CA VAL A 455 -6.59 -7.63 -3.03
C VAL A 455 -5.59 -8.72 -2.68
N THR A 456 -5.17 -8.84 -1.42
CA THR A 456 -4.17 -9.84 -1.01
C THR A 456 -4.80 -11.24 -0.89
N PRO A 457 -4.04 -12.33 -1.09
CA PRO A 457 -4.55 -13.69 -0.88
C PRO A 457 -5.17 -13.90 0.50
N GLU A 458 -4.56 -13.32 1.53
CA GLU A 458 -5.06 -13.33 2.91
C GLU A 458 -6.43 -12.67 3.01
N GLN A 459 -6.61 -11.48 2.42
CA GLN A 459 -7.88 -10.75 2.43
C GLN A 459 -8.96 -11.49 1.63
N ARG A 460 -8.63 -12.01 0.44
CA ARG A 460 -9.60 -12.70 -0.45
C ARG A 460 -10.18 -13.98 0.15
N ASN A 461 -9.35 -14.71 0.91
CA ASN A 461 -9.73 -15.96 1.54
C ASN A 461 -10.31 -15.79 2.94
N ARG A 462 -10.32 -14.55 3.47
CA ARG A 462 -10.78 -14.28 4.82
C ARG A 462 -12.30 -14.23 4.88
N LEU A 463 -12.86 -15.08 5.73
CA LEU A 463 -14.26 -15.01 6.15
C LEU A 463 -14.33 -14.30 7.50
N TYR A 464 -15.24 -13.34 7.61
CA TYR A 464 -15.54 -12.67 8.87
C TYR A 464 -16.80 -13.27 9.46
N ASN A 465 -16.85 -13.40 10.79
CA ASN A 465 -18.07 -13.82 11.49
C ASN A 465 -19.16 -12.76 11.39
N LYS A 466 -18.77 -11.49 11.25
CA LYS A 466 -19.68 -10.36 11.14
C LYS A 466 -19.25 -9.44 10.01
N TYR A 467 -20.22 -8.95 9.26
CA TYR A 467 -20.05 -7.90 8.26
C TYR A 467 -20.87 -6.68 8.64
N ILE A 468 -20.41 -5.51 8.20
CA ILE A 468 -21.14 -4.25 8.34
C ILE A 468 -21.86 -4.04 7.02
N MET A 469 -23.19 -3.97 7.05
CA MET A 469 -23.98 -3.66 5.88
C MET A 469 -24.35 -2.18 5.87
N THR A 470 -24.23 -1.54 4.71
CA THR A 470 -24.62 -0.14 4.52
C THR A 470 -25.37 0.05 3.21
N GLY A 471 -26.43 0.86 3.27
CA GLY A 471 -27.28 1.16 2.12
C GLY A 471 -28.58 1.85 2.53
N TRP A 472 -29.34 2.29 1.53
CA TRP A 472 -30.69 2.80 1.68
C TRP A 472 -31.72 1.66 1.57
N LYS A 473 -32.83 1.82 2.31
CA LYS A 473 -33.92 0.84 2.37
C LYS A 473 -34.96 1.08 1.29
N GLU A 474 -35.72 0.04 0.95
CA GLU A 474 -36.81 0.14 -0.02
C GLU A 474 -37.96 1.01 0.47
N SER A 475 -38.31 0.91 1.75
CA SER A 475 -39.48 1.57 2.31
C SER A 475 -39.31 1.82 3.81
N GLY A 476 -40.18 2.66 4.37
CA GLY A 476 -40.10 3.11 5.77
C GLY A 476 -39.75 4.60 5.86
N THR A 477 -39.92 5.15 7.06
CA THR A 477 -39.62 6.56 7.34
C THR A 477 -38.13 6.89 7.26
N ASP A 478 -37.28 5.87 7.23
CA ASP A 478 -35.83 5.94 7.17
C ASP A 478 -35.26 5.56 5.79
N ALA A 479 -36.11 5.32 4.77
CA ALA A 479 -35.68 4.91 3.43
C ALA A 479 -34.81 5.95 2.70
N GLN A 480 -34.97 7.24 3.04
CA GLN A 480 -34.18 8.34 2.48
C GLN A 480 -32.83 8.53 3.18
N ILE A 481 -32.68 7.99 4.40
CA ILE A 481 -31.50 8.14 5.24
C ILE A 481 -30.61 6.93 5.08
N LEU A 482 -29.32 7.13 4.83
CA LEU A 482 -28.36 6.03 4.74
C LEU A 482 -28.35 5.25 6.06
N GLN A 483 -28.49 3.93 5.99
CA GLN A 483 -28.57 3.06 7.16
C GLN A 483 -27.37 2.12 7.26
N ARG A 484 -27.22 1.55 8.48
CA ARG A 484 -26.21 0.57 8.86
C ARG A 484 -26.86 -0.61 9.57
N ALA A 485 -26.38 -1.82 9.31
CA ALA A 485 -26.62 -2.99 10.15
C ALA A 485 -25.35 -3.82 10.35
N VAL A 486 -25.32 -4.63 11.41
CA VAL A 486 -24.28 -5.65 11.62
C VAL A 486 -24.89 -7.01 11.33
N LEU A 487 -24.33 -7.71 10.35
CA LEU A 487 -24.81 -9.00 9.89
C LEU A 487 -23.95 -10.11 10.45
N GLU A 488 -24.56 -11.25 10.76
CA GLU A 488 -23.86 -12.49 11.06
C GLU A 488 -23.74 -13.34 9.81
N THR A 489 -22.53 -13.82 9.53
CA THR A 489 -22.26 -14.64 8.35
C THR A 489 -22.83 -16.04 8.54
N ILE A 490 -23.45 -16.56 7.48
CA ILE A 490 -24.00 -17.91 7.45
C ILE A 490 -23.12 -18.76 6.54
N ASP A 491 -22.76 -19.96 7.01
CA ASP A 491 -21.96 -20.88 6.21
C ASP A 491 -22.74 -21.33 4.95
N GLN A 492 -22.00 -21.62 3.88
CA GLN A 492 -22.62 -21.93 2.59
C GLN A 492 -23.51 -23.17 2.60
N ASN A 493 -23.22 -24.17 3.44
CA ASN A 493 -24.02 -25.40 3.49
C ASN A 493 -25.35 -25.15 4.17
N THR A 494 -25.34 -24.44 5.30
CA THR A 494 -26.56 -24.00 6.00
C THR A 494 -27.37 -23.07 5.10
N CYS A 495 -26.72 -22.10 4.44
CA CYS A 495 -27.41 -21.22 3.50
C CYS A 495 -28.10 -22.02 2.38
N ARG A 496 -27.39 -22.96 1.76
CA ARG A 496 -27.95 -23.82 0.70
C ARG A 496 -29.13 -24.66 1.21
N ALA A 497 -29.01 -25.25 2.39
CA ALA A 497 -30.08 -26.05 2.98
C ALA A 497 -31.36 -25.23 3.22
N GLU A 498 -31.22 -24.00 3.74
CA GLU A 498 -32.36 -23.10 3.98
C GLU A 498 -33.02 -22.64 2.67
N PHE A 499 -32.24 -22.36 1.63
CA PHE A 499 -32.79 -22.01 0.31
C PHE A 499 -33.47 -23.20 -0.38
N GLN A 500 -32.93 -24.41 -0.25
CA GLN A 500 -33.52 -25.64 -0.80
C GLN A 500 -34.83 -26.02 -0.10
N ALA A 501 -34.94 -25.74 1.20
CA ALA A 501 -36.14 -26.03 1.98
C ALA A 501 -37.32 -25.08 1.70
N ALA A 502 -37.09 -23.98 0.97
CA ALA A 502 -38.12 -22.98 0.74
C ALA A 502 -38.95 -23.25 -0.54
N GLU A 503 -40.28 -23.37 -0.38
CA GLU A 503 -41.24 -23.69 -1.46
C GLU A 503 -41.25 -22.72 -2.66
N TYR A 504 -40.61 -21.56 -2.56
CA TYR A 504 -40.59 -20.52 -3.61
C TYR A 504 -39.19 -19.99 -3.95
N ALA A 505 -38.11 -20.75 -3.68
CA ALA A 505 -36.78 -20.36 -4.16
C ALA A 505 -36.68 -20.54 -5.69
N SER A 506 -36.21 -19.49 -6.39
CA SER A 506 -35.89 -19.60 -7.82
C SER A 506 -34.81 -20.67 -8.05
N GLU A 507 -34.78 -21.30 -9.22
CA GLU A 507 -33.77 -22.32 -9.53
C GLU A 507 -32.34 -21.75 -9.49
N ALA A 508 -32.18 -20.46 -9.82
CA ALA A 508 -30.92 -19.73 -9.66
C ALA A 508 -30.52 -19.61 -8.18
N SER A 509 -31.46 -19.35 -7.27
CA SER A 509 -31.20 -19.27 -5.83
C SER A 509 -30.83 -20.61 -5.19
N LYS A 510 -31.09 -21.74 -5.87
CA LYS A 510 -30.69 -23.09 -5.42
C LYS A 510 -29.27 -23.48 -5.85
N GLN A 511 -28.71 -22.81 -6.85
CA GLN A 511 -27.34 -23.02 -7.34
C GLN A 511 -26.33 -22.07 -6.67
N LEU A 512 -26.38 -21.96 -5.34
CA LEU A 512 -25.38 -21.21 -4.58
C LEU A 512 -23.98 -21.81 -4.84
N ASP A 513 -23.00 -20.97 -5.18
CA ASP A 513 -21.59 -21.35 -5.38
C ASP A 513 -20.68 -20.45 -4.52
N ASP A 514 -19.36 -20.56 -4.70
CA ASP A 514 -18.38 -19.78 -3.95
C ASP A 514 -18.35 -18.28 -4.31
N ARG A 515 -19.21 -17.83 -5.24
CA ARG A 515 -19.42 -16.41 -5.60
C ARG A 515 -20.50 -15.74 -4.78
N THR A 516 -21.13 -16.45 -3.84
CA THR A 516 -22.16 -15.90 -2.96
C THR A 516 -21.74 -15.97 -1.49
N ILE A 517 -21.86 -14.84 -0.81
CA ILE A 517 -21.80 -14.72 0.66
C ILE A 517 -23.24 -14.68 1.17
N CYS A 518 -23.54 -15.50 2.17
CA CYS A 518 -24.81 -15.45 2.88
C CYS A 518 -24.60 -14.81 4.25
N ALA A 519 -25.48 -13.90 4.62
CA ALA A 519 -25.46 -13.29 5.95
C ALA A 519 -26.89 -13.04 6.44
N ARG A 520 -27.05 -12.75 7.72
CA ARG A 520 -28.34 -12.45 8.32
C ARG A 520 -28.25 -11.31 9.32
N ASN A 521 -29.21 -10.40 9.25
CA ASN A 521 -29.42 -9.39 10.29
C ASN A 521 -30.23 -9.98 11.44
N LEU A 522 -29.60 -10.46 12.51
CA LEU A 522 -30.31 -11.10 13.64
C LEU A 522 -30.81 -10.12 14.71
N ALA A 523 -30.47 -8.82 14.64
CA ALA A 523 -30.53 -7.92 15.79
C ALA A 523 -31.31 -6.61 15.58
N ASP A 524 -32.32 -6.58 14.70
CA ASP A 524 -33.09 -5.34 14.46
C ASP A 524 -34.53 -5.39 15.00
N PRO A 525 -34.85 -4.74 16.14
CA PRO A 525 -36.22 -4.56 16.63
C PRO A 525 -37.10 -3.70 15.71
N THR A 526 -36.51 -2.97 14.76
CA THR A 526 -37.18 -2.15 13.74
C THR A 526 -37.40 -2.90 12.43
N ARG A 527 -37.01 -4.19 12.35
CA ARG A 527 -37.42 -5.02 11.22
C ARG A 527 -38.94 -5.02 11.12
N SER A 528 -39.42 -4.39 10.06
CA SER A 528 -40.83 -4.43 9.69
C SER A 528 -41.28 -5.89 9.61
N PRO A 529 -42.48 -6.24 10.12
CA PRO A 529 -43.10 -7.53 9.84
C PRO A 529 -43.27 -7.81 8.32
N ARG A 530 -43.07 -6.80 7.47
CA ARG A 530 -43.11 -6.84 6.00
C ARG A 530 -41.73 -6.85 5.33
N CYS A 531 -40.62 -6.88 6.07
CA CYS A 531 -39.25 -6.85 5.52
C CYS A 531 -38.92 -5.57 4.74
N ASN A 532 -38.82 -4.43 5.43
CA ASN A 532 -38.30 -3.18 4.84
C ASN A 532 -36.79 -3.30 4.64
N ASP A 533 -36.39 -4.19 3.75
CA ASP A 533 -35.01 -4.61 3.59
C ASP A 533 -34.23 -3.62 2.70
N TYR A 534 -32.90 -3.75 2.77
CA TYR A 534 -31.97 -2.90 2.06
C TYR A 534 -32.08 -3.15 0.56
N GLN A 535 -32.04 -2.09 -0.24
CA GLN A 535 -32.17 -2.19 -1.70
C GLN A 535 -30.94 -2.89 -2.32
N PRO A 536 -31.06 -3.52 -3.49
CA PRO A 536 -29.94 -4.17 -4.17
C PRO A 536 -28.77 -3.21 -4.38
N GLY A 537 -27.56 -3.77 -4.45
CA GLY A 537 -26.31 -3.03 -4.44
C GLY A 537 -25.86 -2.54 -3.05
N SER A 538 -26.61 -2.84 -1.98
CA SER A 538 -26.16 -2.53 -0.61
C SER A 538 -24.88 -3.29 -0.28
N ALA A 539 -23.95 -2.63 0.39
CA ALA A 539 -22.60 -3.12 0.54
C ALA A 539 -22.38 -3.82 1.87
N ILE A 540 -21.73 -4.98 1.85
CA ILE A 540 -21.15 -5.60 3.04
C ILE A 540 -19.63 -5.39 3.06
N GLN A 541 -19.14 -4.92 4.20
CA GLN A 541 -17.75 -4.53 4.39
C GLN A 541 -17.23 -4.98 5.76
N ALA A 542 -15.91 -5.11 5.87
CA ALA A 542 -15.24 -5.43 7.12
C ALA A 542 -13.98 -4.57 7.27
N ILE A 543 -13.60 -4.30 8.52
CA ILE A 543 -12.41 -3.51 8.83
C ILE A 543 -11.19 -4.44 8.90
N GLU A 544 -10.14 -4.12 8.16
CA GLU A 544 -8.87 -4.83 8.26
C GLU A 544 -8.06 -4.29 9.45
N LYS A 545 -7.64 -5.20 10.34
CA LYS A 545 -6.85 -4.84 11.53
C LYS A 545 -5.50 -4.18 11.20
N LYS A 546 -4.81 -4.62 10.13
CA LYS A 546 -3.47 -4.14 9.76
C LYS A 546 -3.51 -2.69 9.25
N SER A 547 -4.36 -2.39 8.27
CA SER A 547 -4.47 -1.03 7.69
C SER A 547 -5.45 -0.10 8.41
N ASN A 548 -6.32 -0.63 9.28
CA ASN A 548 -7.48 0.08 9.81
C ASN A 548 -8.36 0.68 8.70
N ARG A 549 -8.64 -0.09 7.65
CA ARG A 549 -9.51 0.32 6.53
C ARG A 549 -10.69 -0.61 6.34
N TYR A 550 -11.79 -0.06 5.83
CA TYR A 550 -12.95 -0.80 5.34
C TYR A 550 -12.65 -1.40 3.97
N LEU A 551 -12.84 -2.71 3.87
CA LEU A 551 -12.73 -3.48 2.65
C LEU A 551 -14.12 -3.98 2.24
N LEU A 552 -14.45 -3.84 0.96
CA LEU A 552 -15.68 -4.34 0.35
C LEU A 552 -15.61 -5.85 0.15
N TYR A 553 -16.52 -6.61 0.76
CA TYR A 553 -16.59 -8.06 0.57
C TYR A 553 -17.77 -8.48 -0.30
N GLY A 554 -18.85 -7.70 -0.33
CA GLY A 554 -20.01 -8.09 -1.11
C GLY A 554 -21.01 -6.98 -1.41
N LEU A 555 -21.84 -7.23 -2.43
CA LEU A 555 -22.96 -6.38 -2.81
C LEU A 555 -24.23 -7.23 -2.88
N GLN A 556 -25.31 -6.74 -2.28
CA GLN A 556 -26.59 -7.44 -2.20
C GLN A 556 -27.22 -7.56 -3.59
N THR A 557 -27.66 -8.76 -4.00
CA THR A 557 -28.26 -8.96 -5.34
C THR A 557 -29.73 -8.61 -5.42
N ASP A 558 -30.48 -8.91 -4.36
CA ASP A 558 -31.93 -8.82 -4.32
C ASP A 558 -32.40 -8.28 -2.97
N ILE A 559 -33.64 -7.81 -2.92
CA ILE A 559 -34.27 -7.42 -1.65
C ILE A 559 -34.41 -8.68 -0.79
N GLY A 560 -33.91 -8.62 0.45
CA GLY A 560 -34.11 -9.67 1.43
C GLY A 560 -35.60 -9.87 1.67
N TYR A 561 -36.05 -11.12 1.73
CA TYR A 561 -37.33 -11.44 2.37
C TYR A 561 -36.95 -12.21 3.63
N CYS A 562 -37.15 -11.63 4.80
CA CYS A 562 -36.69 -12.07 6.14
C CYS A 562 -36.90 -13.55 6.52
N SER A 563 -37.54 -14.35 5.67
CA SER A 563 -37.64 -15.80 5.78
C SER A 563 -36.36 -16.55 5.37
N LYS A 564 -35.39 -15.88 4.74
CA LYS A 564 -34.14 -16.50 4.25
C LYS A 564 -32.91 -15.63 4.55
N PRO A 565 -31.69 -16.20 4.53
CA PRO A 565 -30.45 -15.43 4.52
C PRO A 565 -30.40 -14.47 3.34
N GLU A 566 -29.89 -13.26 3.55
CA GLU A 566 -29.57 -12.33 2.47
C GLU A 566 -28.35 -12.82 1.67
N GLN A 567 -28.36 -12.60 0.35
CA GLN A 567 -27.31 -13.02 -0.58
C GLN A 567 -26.51 -11.83 -1.10
N TYR A 568 -25.19 -11.97 -1.10
CA TYR A 568 -24.26 -10.96 -1.56
C TYR A 568 -23.27 -11.55 -2.56
N ILE A 569 -23.02 -10.83 -3.66
CA ILE A 569 -21.97 -11.17 -4.63
C ILE A 569 -20.61 -11.06 -3.92
N ALA A 570 -19.83 -12.13 -3.88
CA ALA A 570 -18.50 -12.16 -3.29
C ALA A 570 -17.49 -11.39 -4.17
N ILE A 571 -17.16 -10.15 -3.83
CA ILE A 571 -16.31 -9.28 -4.66
C ILE A 571 -14.91 -9.87 -4.91
N SER A 572 -14.38 -10.64 -3.96
CA SER A 572 -13.09 -11.31 -4.10
C SER A 572 -13.02 -12.25 -5.33
N LYS A 573 -14.17 -12.77 -5.80
CA LYS A 573 -14.26 -13.64 -6.99
C LYS A 573 -14.31 -12.88 -8.31
N TYR A 574 -14.49 -11.55 -8.27
CA TYR A 574 -14.62 -10.70 -9.45
C TYR A 574 -13.45 -9.73 -9.62
N LEU A 575 -12.47 -9.71 -8.72
CA LEU A 575 -11.35 -8.75 -8.74
C LEU A 575 -10.60 -8.73 -10.08
N GLN A 576 -10.29 -9.89 -10.66
CA GLN A 576 -9.62 -9.95 -11.97
C GLN A 576 -10.43 -9.22 -13.03
N TRP A 577 -11.73 -9.54 -13.11
CA TRP A 577 -12.62 -8.91 -14.09
C TRP A 577 -12.79 -7.41 -13.85
N ILE A 578 -12.86 -6.97 -12.59
CA ILE A 578 -12.87 -5.54 -12.26
C ILE A 578 -11.60 -4.89 -12.80
N LEU A 579 -10.44 -5.47 -12.50
CA LEU A 579 -9.13 -4.96 -12.90
C LEU A 579 -8.95 -4.93 -14.44
N ASP A 580 -9.46 -5.93 -15.15
CA ASP A 580 -9.41 -6.01 -16.61
C ASP A 580 -10.20 -4.87 -17.28
N ASN A 581 -11.24 -4.34 -16.63
CA ASN A 581 -12.18 -3.38 -17.20
C ASN A 581 -11.98 -1.93 -16.72
N ILE A 582 -11.30 -1.71 -15.59
CA ILE A 582 -10.97 -0.34 -15.15
C ILE A 582 -9.80 0.26 -15.96
N ARG A 583 -9.76 1.59 -16.05
CA ARG A 583 -8.72 2.37 -16.75
C ARG A 583 -8.42 3.66 -15.97
N GLY A 584 -7.18 4.14 -16.05
CA GLY A 584 -6.71 5.37 -15.39
C GLY A 584 -7.46 6.62 -15.84
#